data_AF-A0A4U5MHC1-F1
#
_entry.id   AF-A0A4U5MHC1-F1
#
_cell.length_a   1.000
_cell.length_b   1.000
_cell.length_c   1.000
_cell.angle_alpha   90.00
_cell.angle_beta   90.00
_cell.angle_gamma   90.00
#
_symmetry.space_group_name_H-M   'P 1'
#
loop_
_entity.id
_entity.type
_entity.pdbx_description
1 polymer ?
#
loop_
_entity_poly.entity_id
_entity_poly.type
_entity_poly.pdbx_seq_one_letter_code
_entity_poly.pdbx_strand_id
1 'polypeptide(L)'
;MTSFLSRLGLKTVGKVLIFVTKKLYAEELAQHLKQKRDVELVLLHGDMLQYERNEKLKAFRGDIPVMVATDVASRGLDIPEIRTVINYDVAKDIDTHVHRIGRTGRAGHKGCAYTLLTNEDKEFAGHLVRNLESVNQYVPQYLMDMAMKVPMFAATRAKNAQYQPQAPAALRSGFAYKPKLRPGLGSAPAPRGPPQDDIFNAVASFKTTPKNLCSSTPTAAPSSNMTRAEMMRAAYKNSFMSNFRAASTSEETRLEATDPRPEWKKKVEAKAAEISRAVGENEASQKKRSRWN
;
A
#
# COMPACT_ATOMS: atom_id res chain seq x y z
N MET A 1 -7.50 -5.02 -27.13
CA MET A 1 -7.23 -3.93 -26.15
C MET A 1 -6.57 -2.70 -26.78
N THR A 2 -5.58 -2.84 -27.65
CA THR A 2 -4.91 -1.72 -28.35
C THR A 2 -5.83 -0.80 -29.17
N SER A 3 -6.96 -1.30 -29.71
CA SER A 3 -7.96 -0.48 -30.42
C SER A 3 -8.78 0.43 -29.49
N PHE A 4 -8.83 0.14 -28.18
CA PHE A 4 -9.46 1.04 -27.19
C PHE A 4 -8.57 2.26 -26.96
N LEU A 5 -7.27 2.06 -26.79
CA LEU A 5 -6.30 3.14 -26.59
C LEU A 5 -6.32 4.15 -27.74
N SER A 6 -6.46 3.68 -28.99
CA SER A 6 -6.61 4.58 -30.14
C SER A 6 -7.89 5.40 -30.13
N ARG A 7 -9.00 4.82 -29.68
CA ARG A 7 -10.30 5.51 -29.62
C ARG A 7 -10.42 6.49 -28.46
N LEU A 8 -9.69 6.25 -27.37
CA LEU A 8 -9.67 7.12 -26.19
C LEU A 8 -9.06 8.50 -26.49
N GLY A 9 -8.32 8.64 -27.61
CA GLY A 9 -7.71 9.92 -27.99
C GLY A 9 -6.63 10.35 -27.02
N LEU A 10 -5.59 9.54 -26.81
CA LEU A 10 -4.58 9.73 -25.74
C LEU A 10 -3.94 11.14 -25.68
N LYS A 11 -3.91 11.90 -26.78
CA LYS A 11 -3.43 13.29 -26.82
C LYS A 11 -4.39 14.30 -26.18
N THR A 12 -5.70 14.08 -26.24
CA THR A 12 -6.72 15.05 -25.79
C THR A 12 -7.04 14.92 -24.30
N VAL A 13 -6.66 13.80 -23.68
CA VAL A 13 -6.97 13.50 -22.27
C VAL A 13 -5.86 13.95 -21.29
N GLY A 14 -4.95 14.82 -21.75
CA GLY A 14 -3.81 15.33 -20.99
C GLY A 14 -2.68 14.30 -20.84
N LYS A 15 -1.87 14.44 -19.78
CA LYS A 15 -0.79 13.48 -19.49
C LYS A 15 -1.40 12.11 -19.13
N VAL A 16 -0.96 11.06 -19.81
CA VAL A 16 -1.44 9.69 -19.64
C VAL A 16 -0.32 8.78 -19.14
N LEU A 17 -0.61 8.01 -18.09
CA LEU A 17 0.25 6.92 -17.63
C LEU A 17 -0.43 5.57 -17.85
N ILE A 18 0.24 4.70 -18.61
CA ILE A 18 -0.21 3.35 -18.90
C ILE A 18 0.63 2.36 -18.11
N PHE A 19 -0.01 1.62 -17.20
CA PHE A 19 0.64 0.56 -16.43
C PHE A 19 0.54 -0.79 -17.12
N VAL A 20 1.68 -1.46 -17.22
CA VAL A 20 1.83 -2.82 -17.76
C VAL A 20 2.61 -3.66 -16.75
N THR A 21 2.20 -4.91 -16.54
CA THR A 21 2.78 -5.73 -15.47
C THR A 21 4.13 -6.33 -15.90
N LYS A 22 4.24 -6.83 -17.13
CA LYS A 22 5.47 -7.45 -17.65
C LYS A 22 6.26 -6.46 -18.52
N LYS A 23 7.59 -6.46 -18.37
CA LYS A 23 8.51 -5.65 -19.18
C LYS A 23 8.32 -5.90 -20.69
N LEU A 24 8.31 -7.17 -21.11
CA LEU A 24 8.20 -7.54 -22.53
C LEU A 24 6.95 -6.94 -23.16
N TYR A 25 5.80 -7.04 -22.48
CA TYR A 25 4.55 -6.44 -22.97
C TYR A 25 4.59 -4.92 -22.97
N ALA A 26 5.34 -4.28 -22.06
CA ALA A 26 5.51 -2.83 -22.06
C ALA A 26 6.29 -2.37 -23.30
N GLU A 27 7.34 -3.10 -23.68
CA GLU A 27 8.13 -2.87 -24.90
C GLU A 27 7.28 -3.07 -26.16
N GLU A 28 6.58 -4.20 -26.26
CA GLU A 28 5.69 -4.50 -27.39
C GLU A 28 4.57 -3.46 -27.53
N LEU A 29 3.93 -3.08 -26.41
CA LEU A 29 2.88 -2.06 -26.41
C LEU A 29 3.43 -0.71 -26.85
N ALA A 30 4.62 -0.31 -26.36
CA ALA A 30 5.28 0.92 -26.74
C ALA A 30 5.60 0.93 -28.25
N GLN A 31 6.10 -0.18 -28.80
CA GLN A 31 6.36 -0.29 -30.25
C GLN A 31 5.08 -0.19 -31.07
N HIS A 32 4.03 -0.92 -30.69
CA HIS A 32 2.73 -0.86 -31.37
C HIS A 32 2.08 0.52 -31.32
N LEU A 33 2.23 1.25 -30.21
CA LEU A 33 1.70 2.60 -30.09
C LEU A 33 2.54 3.61 -30.91
N LYS A 34 3.86 3.48 -30.94
CA LYS A 34 4.75 4.33 -31.75
C LYS A 34 4.54 4.17 -33.26
N GLN A 35 4.16 2.98 -33.72
CA GLN A 35 3.81 2.76 -35.13
C GLN A 35 2.59 3.57 -35.58
N LYS A 36 1.76 4.01 -34.63
CA LYS A 36 0.63 4.90 -34.93
C LYS A 36 1.16 6.33 -35.01
N ARG A 37 0.95 6.98 -36.16
CA ARG A 37 1.51 8.30 -36.51
C ARG A 37 1.26 9.40 -35.46
N ASP A 38 0.21 9.25 -34.64
CA ASP A 38 -0.24 10.30 -33.72
C ASP A 38 0.11 10.07 -32.24
N VAL A 39 0.99 9.13 -31.88
CA VAL A 39 1.29 8.86 -30.46
C VAL A 39 2.78 9.00 -30.16
N GLU A 40 3.12 10.08 -29.46
CA GLU A 40 4.43 10.21 -28.81
C GLU A 40 4.37 9.64 -27.40
N LEU A 41 5.35 8.80 -27.07
CA LEU A 41 5.41 8.16 -25.76
C LEU A 41 6.84 7.90 -25.29
N VAL A 42 6.98 7.83 -23.97
CA VAL A 42 8.17 7.25 -23.31
C VAL A 42 7.85 5.88 -22.74
N LEU A 43 8.86 5.01 -22.72
CA LEU A 43 8.81 3.71 -22.06
C LEU A 43 9.71 3.76 -20.81
N LEU A 44 9.22 3.20 -19.71
CA LEU A 44 9.93 3.13 -18.44
C LEU A 44 9.78 1.74 -17.81
N HIS A 45 10.86 0.96 -17.74
CA HIS A 45 10.86 -0.36 -17.09
C HIS A 45 12.05 -0.52 -16.12
N GLY A 46 12.05 -1.60 -15.33
CA GLY A 46 12.99 -1.83 -14.24
C GLY A 46 14.45 -2.02 -14.69
N ASP A 47 14.67 -2.59 -15.87
CA ASP A 47 16.03 -2.86 -16.38
C ASP A 47 16.75 -1.59 -16.90
N MET A 48 16.08 -0.44 -16.93
CA MET A 48 16.69 0.82 -17.35
C MET A 48 17.61 1.35 -16.26
N LEU A 49 18.75 1.92 -16.66
CA LEU A 49 19.65 2.57 -15.73
C LEU A 49 19.01 3.85 -15.16
N GLN A 50 19.39 4.23 -13.94
CA GLN A 50 18.76 5.36 -13.25
C GLN A 50 18.86 6.67 -14.04
N TYR A 51 19.97 6.90 -14.74
CA TYR A 51 20.13 8.10 -15.58
C TYR A 51 19.14 8.10 -16.76
N GLU A 52 18.92 6.95 -17.40
CA GLU A 52 17.97 6.79 -18.50
C GLU A 52 16.54 7.02 -18.02
N ARG A 53 16.20 6.48 -16.84
CA ARG A 53 14.90 6.72 -16.19
C ARG A 53 14.65 8.21 -16.00
N ASN A 54 15.66 8.95 -15.53
CA ASN A 54 15.57 10.39 -15.34
C ASN A 54 15.41 11.15 -16.67
N GLU A 55 16.10 10.75 -17.74
CA GLU A 55 15.92 11.35 -19.06
C GLU A 55 14.52 11.13 -19.63
N LYS A 56 13.98 9.90 -19.53
CA LYS A 56 12.61 9.62 -19.97
C LYS A 56 11.58 10.40 -19.16
N LEU A 57 11.79 10.54 -17.86
CA LEU A 57 10.93 11.39 -17.02
C LEU A 57 11.01 12.86 -17.39
N LYS A 58 12.20 13.39 -17.69
CA LYS A 58 12.35 14.78 -18.17
C LYS A 58 11.54 14.99 -19.45
N ALA A 59 11.65 14.05 -20.40
CA ALA A 59 10.89 14.12 -21.65
C ALA A 59 9.36 14.03 -21.43
N PHE A 60 8.91 13.21 -20.47
CA PHE A 60 7.50 13.12 -20.10
C PHE A 60 6.98 14.38 -19.39
N ARG A 61 7.81 15.03 -18.57
CA ARG A 61 7.49 16.33 -17.97
C ARG A 61 7.39 17.45 -19.00
N GLY A 62 8.19 17.37 -20.07
CA GLY A 62 8.12 18.25 -21.23
C GLY A 62 6.95 17.90 -22.13
N ASP A 63 7.21 17.67 -23.41
CA ASP A 63 6.15 17.63 -24.43
C ASP A 63 5.49 16.26 -24.59
N ILE A 64 6.15 15.17 -24.17
CA ILE A 64 5.65 13.82 -24.44
C ILE A 64 4.41 13.53 -23.58
N PRO A 65 3.23 13.26 -24.18
CA PRO A 65 1.97 13.16 -23.44
C PRO A 65 1.74 11.80 -22.79
N VAL A 66 2.36 10.73 -23.30
CA VAL A 66 2.09 9.35 -22.86
C VAL A 66 3.33 8.71 -22.26
N MET A 67 3.17 8.01 -21.15
CA MET A 67 4.21 7.14 -20.58
C MET A 67 3.65 5.72 -20.41
N VAL A 68 4.38 4.74 -20.91
CA VAL A 68 4.15 3.32 -20.64
C VAL A 68 5.16 2.88 -19.58
N ALA A 69 4.69 2.34 -18.46
CA ALA A 69 5.56 1.98 -17.36
C ALA A 69 5.19 0.67 -16.66
N THR A 70 6.18 0.02 -16.05
CA THR A 70 5.96 -1.08 -15.09
C THR A 70 5.92 -0.58 -13.65
N ASP A 71 5.32 -1.38 -12.76
CA ASP A 71 5.18 -1.01 -11.33
C ASP A 71 6.53 -0.71 -10.68
N VAL A 72 7.53 -1.56 -10.92
CA VAL A 72 8.89 -1.42 -10.37
C VAL A 72 9.52 -0.11 -10.84
N ALA A 73 9.32 0.24 -12.11
CA ALA A 73 9.89 1.44 -12.69
C ALA A 73 9.24 2.72 -12.18
N SER A 74 7.98 2.68 -11.76
CA SER A 74 7.27 3.85 -11.24
C SER A 74 7.60 4.21 -9.78
N ARG A 75 8.20 3.28 -9.02
CA ARG A 75 8.54 3.50 -7.60
C ARG A 75 9.81 4.33 -7.45
N GLY A 76 9.80 5.22 -6.46
CA GLY A 76 10.94 6.09 -6.13
C GLY A 76 11.20 7.19 -7.16
N LEU A 77 10.30 7.38 -8.13
CA LEU A 77 10.36 8.46 -9.10
C LEU A 77 9.27 9.48 -8.81
N ASP A 78 9.67 10.75 -8.87
CA ASP A 78 8.73 11.87 -8.86
C ASP A 78 8.08 11.99 -10.25
N ILE A 79 6.99 11.26 -10.44
CA ILE A 79 6.21 11.33 -11.68
C ILE A 79 5.35 12.59 -11.62
N PRO A 80 5.35 13.45 -12.67
CA PRO A 80 4.51 14.65 -12.69
C PRO A 80 3.04 14.31 -12.54
N GLU A 81 2.22 15.32 -12.27
CA GLU A 81 0.78 15.14 -12.19
C GLU A 81 0.20 14.54 -13.48
N ILE A 82 -0.55 13.44 -13.32
CA ILE A 82 -1.16 12.70 -14.43
C ILE A 82 -2.65 12.95 -14.43
N ARG A 83 -3.22 13.25 -15.60
CA ARG A 83 -4.68 13.42 -15.75
C ARG A 83 -5.40 12.09 -15.94
N THR A 84 -4.77 11.14 -16.62
CA THR A 84 -5.37 9.85 -16.92
C THR A 84 -4.43 8.69 -16.61
N VAL A 85 -4.89 7.75 -15.80
CA VAL A 85 -4.20 6.47 -15.57
C VAL A 85 -4.92 5.37 -16.32
N ILE A 86 -4.18 4.51 -17.01
CA ILE A 86 -4.71 3.34 -17.69
C ILE A 86 -3.96 2.11 -17.18
N ASN A 87 -4.67 1.22 -16.50
CA ASN A 87 -4.17 -0.11 -16.19
C ASN A 87 -4.43 -0.99 -17.42
N TYR A 88 -3.40 -1.15 -18.26
CA TYR A 88 -3.49 -2.01 -19.44
C TYR A 88 -3.54 -3.48 -19.02
N ASP A 89 -2.66 -3.84 -18.09
CA ASP A 89 -2.74 -5.10 -17.35
C ASP A 89 -3.27 -4.83 -15.96
N VAL A 90 -4.00 -5.79 -15.42
CA VAL A 90 -4.46 -5.78 -14.04
C VAL A 90 -3.26 -5.80 -13.08
N ALA A 91 -3.39 -5.11 -11.95
CA ALA A 91 -2.37 -5.11 -10.91
C ALA A 91 -2.32 -6.46 -10.19
N LYS A 92 -1.19 -6.77 -9.56
CA LYS A 92 -1.02 -8.03 -8.81
C LYS A 92 -2.04 -8.18 -7.68
N ASP A 93 -2.39 -7.08 -7.03
CA ASP A 93 -3.34 -7.01 -5.93
C ASP A 93 -4.06 -5.65 -5.93
N ILE A 94 -5.11 -5.55 -5.10
CA ILE A 94 -5.93 -4.34 -5.02
C ILE A 94 -5.16 -3.15 -4.46
N ASP A 95 -4.21 -3.37 -3.55
CA ASP A 95 -3.41 -2.30 -2.96
C ASP A 95 -2.49 -1.65 -4.01
N THR A 96 -1.84 -2.47 -4.84
CA THR A 96 -1.05 -2.01 -5.97
C THR A 96 -1.93 -1.27 -6.97
N HIS A 97 -3.15 -1.75 -7.23
CA HIS A 97 -4.10 -1.03 -8.07
C HIS A 97 -4.45 0.37 -7.52
N VAL A 98 -4.75 0.47 -6.22
CA VAL A 98 -5.02 1.75 -5.55
C VAL A 98 -3.81 2.69 -5.67
N HIS A 99 -2.59 2.17 -5.51
CA HIS A 99 -1.36 2.96 -5.72
C HIS A 99 -1.15 3.42 -7.16
N ARG A 100 -1.57 2.61 -8.16
CA ARG A 100 -1.53 2.96 -9.59
C ARG A 100 -2.51 4.08 -9.89
N ILE A 101 -3.78 3.95 -9.50
CA ILE A 101 -4.79 4.99 -9.77
C ILE A 101 -4.54 6.27 -8.95
N GLY A 102 -3.89 6.15 -7.78
CA GLY A 102 -3.43 7.29 -6.99
C GLY A 102 -2.35 8.16 -7.65
N ARG A 103 -1.93 7.85 -8.89
CA ARG A 103 -1.08 8.73 -9.72
C ARG A 103 -1.86 9.89 -10.35
N THR A 104 -3.20 9.80 -10.39
CA THR A 104 -4.07 10.88 -10.86
C THR A 104 -4.91 11.46 -9.72
N GLY A 105 -5.64 12.55 -9.99
CA GLY A 105 -6.57 13.15 -9.02
C GLY A 105 -5.90 13.87 -7.85
N ARG A 106 -4.75 14.53 -8.09
CA ARG A 106 -3.96 15.23 -7.06
C ARG A 106 -4.23 16.73 -7.08
N ALA A 107 -3.82 17.44 -6.02
CA ALA A 107 -3.87 18.90 -5.93
C ALA A 107 -5.24 19.56 -6.25
N GLY A 108 -6.35 18.84 -5.99
CA GLY A 108 -7.71 19.33 -6.26
C GLY A 108 -8.17 19.17 -7.72
N HIS A 109 -7.32 18.67 -8.62
CA HIS A 109 -7.72 18.35 -9.98
C HIS A 109 -8.41 16.99 -10.06
N LYS A 110 -9.43 16.89 -10.91
CA LYS A 110 -10.11 15.61 -11.19
C LYS A 110 -9.24 14.74 -12.10
N GLY A 111 -9.05 13.49 -11.68
CA GLY A 111 -8.34 12.45 -12.43
C GLY A 111 -9.28 11.37 -12.94
N CYS A 112 -8.89 10.71 -14.04
CA CYS A 112 -9.61 9.55 -14.57
C CYS A 112 -8.71 8.31 -14.54
N ALA A 113 -9.28 7.18 -14.11
CA ALA A 113 -8.59 5.89 -14.12
C ALA A 113 -9.40 4.86 -14.90
N TYR A 114 -8.78 4.23 -15.89
CA TYR A 114 -9.35 3.14 -16.68
C TYR A 114 -8.61 1.85 -16.38
N THR A 115 -9.35 0.77 -16.23
CA THR A 115 -8.76 -0.56 -16.01
C THR A 115 -9.32 -1.53 -17.01
N LEU A 116 -8.43 -2.12 -17.80
CA LEU A 116 -8.80 -3.13 -18.78
C LEU A 116 -8.83 -4.48 -18.09
N LEU A 117 -9.92 -5.21 -18.29
CA LEU A 117 -10.15 -6.53 -17.71
C LEU A 117 -10.43 -7.52 -18.83
N THR A 118 -9.84 -8.69 -18.72
CA THR A 118 -10.19 -9.88 -19.52
C THR A 118 -10.99 -10.87 -18.68
N ASN A 119 -11.50 -11.93 -19.32
CA ASN A 119 -12.14 -13.02 -18.60
C ASN A 119 -11.18 -13.80 -17.68
N GLU A 120 -9.87 -13.70 -17.92
CA GLU A 120 -8.83 -14.35 -17.09
C GLU A 120 -8.68 -13.63 -15.74
N ASP A 121 -8.99 -12.34 -15.69
CA ASP A 121 -8.85 -11.47 -14.51
C ASP A 121 -10.04 -11.53 -13.53
N LYS A 122 -10.88 -12.57 -13.62
CA LYS A 122 -12.12 -12.70 -12.84
C LYS A 122 -11.90 -12.61 -11.33
N GLU A 123 -10.77 -13.11 -10.83
CA GLU A 123 -10.43 -13.05 -9.41
C GLU A 123 -10.25 -11.60 -8.95
N PHE A 124 -9.55 -10.80 -9.76
CA PHE A 124 -9.37 -9.38 -9.49
C PHE A 124 -10.66 -8.59 -9.60
N ALA A 125 -11.57 -8.96 -10.52
CA ALA A 125 -12.87 -8.30 -10.66
C ALA A 125 -13.66 -8.27 -9.33
N GLY A 126 -13.63 -9.37 -8.56
CA GLY A 126 -14.28 -9.41 -7.23
C GLY A 126 -13.67 -8.42 -6.23
N HIS A 127 -12.35 -8.25 -6.24
CA HIS A 127 -11.67 -7.25 -5.42
C HIS A 127 -12.00 -5.82 -5.87
N LEU A 128 -12.03 -5.59 -7.18
CA LEU A 128 -12.35 -4.29 -7.76
C LEU A 128 -13.77 -3.84 -7.45
N VAL A 129 -14.76 -4.74 -7.55
CA VAL A 129 -16.16 -4.43 -7.18
C VAL A 129 -16.26 -3.97 -5.72
N ARG A 130 -15.65 -4.71 -4.79
CA ARG A 130 -15.66 -4.33 -3.37
C ARG A 130 -15.01 -2.96 -3.14
N ASN A 131 -13.91 -2.70 -3.83
CA ASN A 131 -13.22 -1.42 -3.73
C ASN A 131 -14.10 -0.27 -4.25
N LEU A 132 -14.71 -0.42 -5.43
CA LEU A 132 -15.62 0.59 -5.99
C LEU A 132 -16.82 0.89 -5.08
N GLU A 133 -17.46 -0.15 -4.52
CA GLU A 133 -18.57 0.03 -3.58
C GLU A 133 -18.14 0.75 -2.30
N SER A 134 -16.95 0.43 -1.77
CA SER A 134 -16.44 1.06 -0.54
C SER A 134 -16.24 2.57 -0.66
N VAL A 135 -16.07 3.08 -1.88
CA VAL A 135 -15.94 4.52 -2.19
C VAL A 135 -17.17 5.09 -2.90
N ASN A 136 -18.31 4.40 -2.85
CA ASN A 136 -19.57 4.80 -3.47
C ASN A 136 -19.46 5.11 -4.99
N GLN A 137 -18.56 4.42 -5.69
CA GLN A 137 -18.43 4.53 -7.15
C GLN A 137 -19.41 3.60 -7.86
N TYR A 138 -19.82 4.00 -9.07
CA TYR A 138 -20.67 3.18 -9.91
C TYR A 138 -19.96 1.88 -10.30
N VAL A 139 -20.60 0.73 -10.03
CA VAL A 139 -20.14 -0.59 -10.46
C VAL A 139 -20.88 -0.98 -11.73
N PRO A 140 -20.18 -1.13 -12.87
CA PRO A 140 -20.82 -1.59 -14.09
C PRO A 140 -21.36 -3.02 -13.96
N GLN A 141 -22.52 -3.30 -14.56
CA GLN A 141 -23.14 -4.63 -14.50
C GLN A 141 -22.22 -5.73 -15.02
N TYR A 142 -21.52 -5.49 -16.14
CA TYR A 142 -20.57 -6.47 -16.70
C TYR A 142 -19.43 -6.84 -15.74
N LEU A 143 -19.01 -5.90 -14.88
CA LEU A 143 -17.97 -6.13 -13.89
C LEU A 143 -18.53 -6.96 -12.73
N MET A 144 -19.75 -6.66 -12.29
CA MET A 144 -20.46 -7.43 -11.28
C MET A 144 -20.70 -8.88 -11.74
N ASP A 145 -21.13 -9.07 -12.99
CA ASP A 145 -21.34 -10.40 -13.58
C ASP A 145 -20.04 -11.19 -13.66
N MET A 146 -18.93 -10.53 -14.01
CA MET A 146 -17.60 -11.15 -14.00
C MET A 146 -17.17 -11.55 -12.59
N ALA A 147 -17.41 -10.71 -11.59
CA ALA A 147 -17.12 -11.01 -10.18
C ALA A 147 -17.98 -12.16 -9.64
N MET A 148 -19.25 -12.24 -10.03
CA MET A 148 -20.17 -13.31 -9.63
C MET A 148 -19.76 -14.70 -10.17
N LYS A 149 -18.94 -14.77 -11.21
CA LYS A 149 -18.35 -16.05 -11.68
C LYS A 149 -17.33 -16.63 -10.70
N VAL A 150 -16.81 -15.84 -9.75
CA VAL A 150 -15.89 -16.31 -8.71
C VAL A 150 -16.71 -16.91 -7.55
N PRO A 151 -16.56 -18.21 -7.24
CA PRO A 151 -17.39 -18.86 -6.22
C PRO A 151 -17.33 -18.19 -4.85
N MET A 152 -16.14 -17.76 -4.43
CA MET A 152 -15.94 -17.07 -3.14
C MET A 152 -16.69 -15.73 -3.08
N PHE A 153 -16.67 -14.96 -4.17
CA PHE A 153 -17.35 -13.68 -4.25
C PHE A 153 -18.87 -13.87 -4.23
N ALA A 154 -19.41 -14.80 -5.03
CA ALA A 154 -20.83 -15.13 -5.07
C ALA A 154 -21.35 -15.63 -3.71
N ALA A 155 -20.61 -16.51 -3.03
CA ALA A 155 -20.97 -17.01 -1.71
C ALA A 155 -21.02 -15.87 -0.66
N THR A 156 -20.07 -14.94 -0.71
CA THR A 156 -20.06 -13.77 0.19
C THR A 156 -21.28 -12.88 -0.05
N ARG A 157 -21.65 -12.65 -1.32
CA ARG A 157 -22.85 -11.87 -1.68
C ARG A 157 -24.15 -12.54 -1.24
N ALA A 158 -24.28 -13.85 -1.42
CA ALA A 158 -25.46 -14.59 -0.98
C ALA A 158 -25.67 -14.49 0.53
N LYS A 159 -24.59 -14.57 1.32
CA LYS A 159 -24.64 -14.40 2.78
C LYS A 159 -25.08 -12.99 3.17
N ASN A 160 -24.53 -11.97 2.51
CA ASN A 160 -24.90 -10.58 2.79
C ASN A 160 -26.34 -10.27 2.39
N ALA A 161 -26.86 -10.89 1.33
CA ALA A 161 -28.27 -10.76 0.95
C ALA A 161 -29.24 -11.39 1.97
N GLN A 162 -28.80 -12.43 2.69
CA GLN A 162 -29.58 -13.06 3.76
C GLN A 162 -29.57 -12.23 5.07
N TYR A 163 -28.59 -11.35 5.28
CA TYR A 163 -28.56 -10.41 6.40
C TYR A 163 -29.34 -9.13 6.04
N GLN A 164 -30.64 -9.27 5.86
CA GLN A 164 -31.54 -8.12 5.86
C GLN A 164 -31.93 -7.88 7.33
N PRO A 165 -31.62 -6.72 7.94
CA PRO A 165 -32.15 -6.42 9.25
C PRO A 165 -33.66 -6.48 9.11
N GLN A 166 -34.29 -7.45 9.78
CA GLN A 166 -35.73 -7.48 9.89
C GLN A 166 -36.11 -6.13 10.51
N ALA A 167 -36.69 -5.24 9.71
CA ALA A 167 -37.42 -4.12 10.26
C ALA A 167 -38.35 -4.71 11.33
N PRO A 168 -38.43 -4.15 12.56
CA PRO A 168 -39.24 -4.73 13.62
C PRO A 168 -40.62 -4.95 13.04
N ALA A 169 -41.03 -6.22 13.00
CA ALA A 169 -42.19 -6.66 12.24
C ALA A 169 -43.37 -5.75 12.58
N ALA A 170 -43.77 -4.92 11.61
CA ALA A 170 -45.03 -4.22 11.69
C ALA A 170 -46.11 -5.29 11.84
N LEU A 171 -46.66 -5.35 13.05
CA LEU A 171 -47.77 -6.15 13.52
C LEU A 171 -48.79 -6.39 12.40
N ARG A 172 -48.67 -7.51 11.68
CA ARG A 172 -49.72 -8.01 10.81
C ARG A 172 -50.67 -8.84 11.65
N SER A 173 -51.78 -8.19 11.97
CA SER A 173 -53.09 -8.73 12.32
C SER A 173 -53.32 -10.18 11.89
N GLY A 174 -53.68 -11.02 12.87
CA GLY A 174 -54.36 -12.29 12.61
C GLY A 174 -54.03 -13.39 13.59
N PHE A 175 -54.44 -13.25 14.86
CA PHE A 175 -54.99 -14.33 15.68
C PHE A 175 -55.49 -13.71 16.99
N ALA A 176 -56.77 -13.95 17.29
CA ALA A 176 -57.52 -13.28 18.34
C ALA A 176 -56.96 -13.55 19.74
N TYR A 177 -56.47 -12.51 20.41
CA TYR A 177 -56.37 -12.46 21.87
C TYR A 177 -57.12 -11.23 22.35
N LYS A 178 -58.29 -11.46 22.97
CA LYS A 178 -59.05 -10.41 23.66
C LYS A 178 -58.42 -10.21 25.05
N PRO A 179 -57.90 -9.03 25.40
CA PRO A 179 -57.38 -8.80 26.74
C PRO A 179 -58.55 -8.66 27.72
N LYS A 180 -58.65 -9.57 28.70
CA LYS A 180 -59.51 -9.38 29.86
C LYS A 180 -58.85 -8.33 30.77
N LEU A 181 -59.38 -7.11 30.75
CA LEU A 181 -59.11 -6.10 31.77
C LEU A 181 -59.58 -6.65 33.13
N ARG A 182 -58.66 -6.73 34.10
CA ARG A 182 -59.00 -6.92 35.51
C ARG A 182 -58.87 -5.59 36.25
N PRO A 183 -59.90 -5.15 37.00
CA PRO A 183 -59.89 -3.91 37.78
C PRO A 183 -58.84 -3.94 38.89
N GLY A 184 -58.23 -2.79 39.17
CA GLY A 184 -57.06 -2.65 40.04
C GLY A 184 -57.34 -2.57 41.55
N LEU A 185 -56.26 -2.58 42.32
CA LEU A 185 -56.12 -1.90 43.62
C LEU A 185 -54.63 -1.88 44.01
N GLY A 186 -54.09 -0.71 44.35
CA GLY A 186 -52.64 -0.48 44.46
C GLY A 186 -52.02 -0.70 45.84
N SER A 187 -50.68 -0.70 45.86
CA SER A 187 -49.83 -0.25 46.99
C SER A 187 -48.35 -0.16 46.60
N ALA A 188 -47.87 1.08 46.41
CA ALA A 188 -46.57 1.70 46.75
C ALA A 188 -45.18 1.06 46.38
N PRO A 189 -44.10 1.88 46.30
CA PRO A 189 -42.86 1.58 45.56
C PRO A 189 -41.59 1.37 46.44
N ALA A 190 -40.56 0.72 45.90
CA ALA A 190 -39.15 0.93 46.28
C ALA A 190 -38.16 0.36 45.21
N PRO A 191 -36.95 0.94 45.07
CA PRO A 191 -36.09 0.78 43.87
C PRO A 191 -34.93 -0.20 44.07
N ARG A 192 -34.40 -0.80 42.98
CA ARG A 192 -33.04 -1.37 42.95
C ARG A 192 -32.53 -1.69 41.54
N GLY A 193 -31.54 -0.91 41.09
CA GLY A 193 -30.33 -1.34 40.34
C GLY A 193 -30.44 -1.77 38.86
N PRO A 194 -29.57 -1.28 37.96
CA PRO A 194 -29.45 -1.77 36.59
C PRO A 194 -28.31 -2.81 36.44
N PRO A 195 -28.44 -3.76 35.50
CA PRO A 195 -27.30 -4.26 34.73
C PRO A 195 -27.64 -4.17 33.21
N GLN A 196 -27.00 -3.29 32.44
CA GLN A 196 -25.72 -3.45 31.71
C GLN A 196 -25.68 -4.65 30.75
N ASP A 197 -26.04 -4.35 29.49
CA ASP A 197 -25.24 -4.52 28.26
C ASP A 197 -24.28 -5.71 28.13
N ASP A 198 -24.72 -6.76 27.41
CA ASP A 198 -23.82 -7.74 26.79
C ASP A 198 -23.82 -7.56 25.26
N ILE A 199 -22.74 -6.95 24.76
CA ILE A 199 -22.38 -6.80 23.35
C ILE A 199 -21.00 -7.46 23.14
N PHE A 200 -20.98 -8.49 22.28
CA PHE A 200 -19.83 -9.03 21.51
C PHE A 200 -18.72 -9.75 22.33
N ASN A 201 -18.05 -10.81 21.89
CA ASN A 201 -17.79 -11.34 20.56
C ASN A 201 -17.27 -12.78 20.71
N ALA A 202 -17.85 -13.73 19.97
CA ALA A 202 -17.30 -15.06 19.80
C ALA A 202 -16.45 -15.10 18.52
N VAL A 203 -15.12 -15.04 18.69
CA VAL A 203 -14.06 -15.32 17.71
C VAL A 203 -12.87 -15.78 18.57
N ALA A 204 -12.17 -16.90 18.38
CA ALA A 204 -12.25 -17.96 17.39
C ALA A 204 -11.59 -19.20 17.99
N SER A 205 -12.19 -20.36 17.72
CA SER A 205 -11.51 -21.65 17.76
C SER A 205 -10.58 -21.73 16.55
N PHE A 206 -9.28 -21.53 16.75
CA PHE A 206 -8.26 -21.85 15.74
C PHE A 206 -7.36 -22.96 16.29
N LYS A 207 -7.63 -24.19 15.83
CA LYS A 207 -6.75 -25.35 15.99
C LYS A 207 -5.67 -25.29 14.92
N THR A 208 -4.43 -25.00 15.33
CA THR A 208 -3.24 -25.42 14.57
C THR A 208 -2.10 -25.67 15.55
N THR A 209 -1.76 -26.94 15.71
CA THR A 209 -0.47 -27.44 16.20
C THR A 209 0.68 -26.94 15.34
N PRO A 210 1.85 -26.67 15.97
CA PRO A 210 3.01 -27.50 15.63
C PRO A 210 3.76 -28.00 16.88
N LYS A 211 4.27 -29.23 16.78
CA LYS A 211 5.22 -29.83 17.72
C LYS A 211 6.63 -29.35 17.37
N ASN A 212 7.34 -28.70 18.29
CA ASN A 212 8.61 -29.19 18.88
C ASN A 212 9.44 -28.08 19.56
N LEU A 213 10.01 -28.47 20.71
CA LEU A 213 11.20 -27.96 21.39
C LEU A 213 11.17 -26.55 22.02
N CYS A 214 10.93 -26.47 23.32
CA CYS A 214 11.97 -26.07 24.29
C CYS A 214 11.52 -26.31 25.74
N SER A 215 12.41 -26.94 26.50
CA SER A 215 12.35 -27.15 27.93
C SER A 215 12.58 -25.83 28.68
N SER A 216 11.62 -25.41 29.49
CA SER A 216 11.90 -24.77 30.78
C SER A 216 10.60 -24.74 31.59
N THR A 217 10.65 -25.34 32.77
CA THR A 217 9.65 -25.15 33.82
C THR A 217 9.73 -23.71 34.34
N PRO A 218 8.62 -22.98 34.47
CA PRO A 218 8.54 -21.91 35.44
C PRO A 218 7.79 -22.44 36.67
N THR A 219 8.57 -22.82 37.67
CA THR A 219 8.14 -22.95 39.05
C THR A 219 7.80 -21.55 39.57
N ALA A 220 6.51 -21.21 39.67
CA ALA A 220 5.88 -20.25 40.60
C ALA A 220 4.58 -19.71 40.01
N ALA A 221 3.44 -20.16 40.54
CA ALA A 221 2.16 -19.49 40.33
C ALA A 221 2.16 -18.17 41.12
N PRO A 222 1.86 -17.00 40.51
CA PRO A 222 1.64 -15.78 41.27
C PRO A 222 0.25 -15.83 41.92
N SER A 223 0.19 -15.31 43.13
CA SER A 223 -0.95 -15.35 44.05
C SER A 223 -2.24 -14.76 43.46
N SER A 224 -3.35 -15.37 43.85
CA SER A 224 -4.72 -14.96 43.55
C SER A 224 -5.01 -13.56 44.11
N ASN A 225 -5.01 -12.56 43.24
CA ASN A 225 -5.84 -11.31 43.26
C ASN A 225 -5.27 -10.23 42.32
N MET A 226 -4.87 -10.58 41.09
CA MET A 226 -4.51 -9.59 40.06
C MET A 226 -5.54 -9.56 38.95
N THR A 227 -5.94 -8.35 38.55
CA THR A 227 -6.86 -8.14 37.43
C THR A 227 -6.22 -8.57 36.11
N ARG A 228 -7.05 -8.92 35.12
CA ARG A 228 -6.59 -9.33 33.78
C ARG A 228 -5.68 -8.28 33.11
N ALA A 229 -5.92 -7.00 33.36
CA ALA A 229 -5.10 -5.91 32.85
C ALA A 229 -3.70 -5.88 33.49
N GLU A 230 -3.60 -6.20 34.78
CA GLU A 230 -2.32 -6.26 35.51
C GLU A 230 -1.48 -7.45 35.04
N MET A 231 -2.11 -8.60 34.81
CA MET A 231 -1.42 -9.77 34.24
C MET A 231 -0.85 -9.48 32.85
N MET A 232 -1.61 -8.80 31.98
CA MET A 232 -1.15 -8.43 30.64
C MET A 232 0.01 -7.42 30.68
N ARG A 233 -0.06 -6.42 31.57
CA ARG A 233 1.05 -5.47 31.77
C ARG A 233 2.30 -6.16 32.30
N ALA A 234 2.17 -7.10 33.24
CA ALA A 234 3.29 -7.84 33.81
C ALA A 234 3.97 -8.74 32.75
N ALA A 235 3.17 -9.45 31.95
CA ALA A 235 3.69 -10.28 30.86
C ALA A 235 4.39 -9.45 29.78
N TYR A 236 3.80 -8.32 29.37
CA TYR A 236 4.42 -7.40 28.42
C TYR A 236 5.72 -6.80 28.97
N LYS A 237 5.74 -6.37 30.24
CA LYS A 237 6.93 -5.82 30.90
C LYS A 237 8.07 -6.84 30.94
N ASN A 238 7.79 -8.11 31.28
CA ASN A 238 8.81 -9.16 31.29
C ASN A 238 9.36 -9.43 29.87
N SER A 239 8.51 -9.50 28.85
CA SER A 239 8.95 -9.68 27.47
C SER A 239 9.73 -8.47 26.93
N PHE A 240 9.38 -7.25 27.37
CA PHE A 240 10.12 -6.04 27.02
C PHE A 240 11.49 -6.03 27.71
N MET A 241 11.57 -6.31 29.01
CA MET A 241 12.86 -6.30 29.74
C MET A 241 13.83 -7.40 29.26
N SER A 242 13.33 -8.53 28.76
CA SER A 242 14.18 -9.59 28.20
C SER A 242 14.74 -9.23 26.81
N ASN A 243 13.98 -8.49 26.01
CA ASN A 243 14.31 -8.21 24.61
C ASN A 243 14.91 -6.81 24.40
N PHE A 244 14.70 -5.89 25.35
CA PHE A 244 15.21 -4.53 25.32
C PHE A 244 16.19 -4.31 26.46
N ARG A 245 17.47 -4.24 26.11
CA ARG A 245 18.52 -3.74 27.01
C ARG A 245 18.57 -2.22 26.88
N ALA A 246 18.23 -1.50 27.95
CA ALA A 246 18.47 -0.07 28.01
C ALA A 246 19.98 0.19 27.88
N ALA A 247 20.38 1.18 27.09
CA ALA A 247 21.78 1.60 27.01
C ALA A 247 22.18 2.22 28.37
N SER A 248 22.71 1.40 29.27
CA SER A 248 23.25 1.87 30.54
C SER A 248 24.60 2.52 30.29
N THR A 249 24.71 3.76 30.71
CA THR A 249 25.94 4.52 30.88
C THR A 249 26.91 3.80 31.81
N SER A 250 27.97 3.20 31.27
CA SER A 250 29.28 3.09 31.91
C SER A 250 30.30 2.55 30.92
N GLU A 251 31.20 3.44 30.52
CA GLU A 251 32.63 3.26 30.26
C GLU A 251 33.03 4.06 29.02
N GLU A 252 33.58 5.23 29.32
CA GLU A 252 34.26 6.13 28.42
C GLU A 252 35.52 5.43 27.88
N THR A 253 35.33 4.49 26.97
CA THR A 253 36.37 4.20 25.99
C THR A 253 36.30 5.37 25.03
N ARG A 254 37.27 6.28 25.13
CA ARG A 254 37.48 7.37 24.16
C ARG A 254 37.71 6.73 22.79
N LEU A 255 36.61 6.41 22.11
CA LEU A 255 36.58 6.04 20.71
C LEU A 255 37.04 7.28 19.98
N GLU A 256 38.25 7.23 19.42
CA GLU A 256 38.65 8.21 18.42
C GLU A 256 37.54 8.28 17.38
N ALA A 257 37.04 9.48 17.13
CA ALA A 257 35.94 9.75 16.24
C ALA A 257 36.26 9.14 14.86
N THR A 258 35.69 7.96 14.59
CA THR A 258 35.79 7.37 13.26
C THR A 258 34.95 8.23 12.34
N ASP A 259 35.64 8.92 11.44
CA ASP A 259 35.05 9.76 10.42
C ASP A 259 33.92 9.01 9.69
N PRO A 260 32.66 9.48 9.79
CA PRO A 260 31.47 8.77 9.30
C PRO A 260 31.39 8.71 7.77
N ARG A 261 32.39 9.24 7.06
CA ARG A 261 32.43 9.26 5.60
C ARG A 261 32.72 7.86 5.04
N PRO A 262 31.99 7.43 3.99
CA PRO A 262 32.24 6.16 3.30
C PRO A 262 33.68 6.06 2.77
N GLU A 263 34.27 4.86 2.83
CA GLU A 263 35.65 4.57 2.39
C GLU A 263 36.00 5.06 0.99
N TRP A 264 35.05 4.99 0.05
CA TRP A 264 35.27 5.48 -1.31
C TRP A 264 35.52 6.99 -1.38
N LYS A 265 34.89 7.77 -0.48
CA LYS A 265 35.04 9.23 -0.43
C LYS A 265 36.40 9.63 0.14
N LYS A 266 36.90 8.88 1.13
CA LYS A 266 38.25 9.04 1.69
C LYS A 266 39.34 8.80 0.64
N LYS A 267 39.19 7.75 -0.18
CA LYS A 267 40.13 7.44 -1.27
C LYS A 267 40.16 8.51 -2.35
N VAL A 268 39.02 9.12 -2.67
CA VAL A 268 38.94 10.21 -3.66
C VAL A 268 39.64 11.48 -3.14
N GLU A 269 39.38 11.89 -1.89
CA GLU A 269 40.02 13.07 -1.30
C GLU A 269 41.53 12.87 -1.09
N ALA A 270 41.97 11.68 -0.66
CA ALA A 270 43.39 11.37 -0.52
C ALA A 270 44.14 11.51 -1.85
N LYS A 271 43.54 10.98 -2.93
CA LYS A 271 44.11 11.08 -4.28
C LYS A 271 44.12 12.51 -4.81
N ALA A 272 43.08 13.29 -4.50
CA ALA A 272 43.02 14.72 -4.84
C ALA A 272 44.08 15.55 -4.08
N ALA A 273 44.32 15.24 -2.81
CA ALA A 273 45.35 15.88 -2.00
C ALA A 273 46.78 15.53 -2.48
N GLU A 274 47.00 14.28 -2.89
CA GLU A 274 48.27 13.82 -3.48
C GLU A 274 48.58 14.55 -4.80
N ILE A 275 47.59 14.68 -5.68
CA ILE A 275 47.72 15.44 -6.93
C ILE A 275 48.03 16.91 -6.64
N SER A 276 47.35 17.52 -5.66
CA SER A 276 47.56 18.92 -5.31
C SER A 276 48.97 19.18 -4.75
N ARG A 277 49.53 18.23 -3.97
CA ARG A 277 50.92 18.31 -3.48
C ARG A 277 51.94 18.17 -4.62
N ALA A 278 51.72 17.21 -5.52
CA ALA A 278 52.61 16.99 -6.67
C ALA A 278 52.65 18.20 -7.63
N VAL A 279 51.53 18.92 -7.78
CA VAL A 279 51.48 20.15 -8.58
C VAL A 279 52.26 21.28 -7.89
N GLY A 280 52.10 21.46 -6.58
CA GLY A 280 52.81 22.50 -5.83
C GLY A 280 54.34 22.32 -5.80
N GLU A 281 54.83 21.08 -5.69
CA GLU A 281 56.27 20.77 -5.69
C GLU A 281 56.91 21.00 -7.06
N ASN A 282 56.19 20.71 -8.15
CA ASN A 282 56.64 20.99 -9.52
C ASN A 282 56.72 22.49 -9.80
N GLU A 283 55.74 23.29 -9.36
CA GLU A 283 55.78 24.75 -9.50
C GLU A 283 56.91 25.39 -8.67
N ALA A 284 57.13 24.91 -7.44
CA ALA A 284 58.23 25.38 -6.60
C ALA A 284 59.61 25.05 -7.21
N SER A 285 59.73 23.90 -7.87
CA SER A 285 60.95 23.47 -8.57
C SER A 285 61.19 24.25 -9.85
N GLN A 286 60.14 24.59 -10.60
CA GLN A 286 60.24 25.46 -11.78
C GLN A 286 60.64 26.90 -11.41
N LYS A 287 60.08 27.47 -10.33
CA LYS A 287 60.46 28.81 -9.84
C LYS A 287 61.90 28.90 -9.32
N LYS A 288 62.46 27.80 -8.79
CA LYS A 288 63.88 27.76 -8.39
C LYS A 288 64.83 27.67 -9.59
N ARG A 289 64.44 26.96 -10.66
CA ARG A 289 65.23 26.86 -11.90
C ARG A 289 65.22 28.15 -12.72
N SER A 290 64.17 28.98 -12.64
CA SER A 290 64.10 30.25 -13.37
C SER A 290 64.78 31.44 -12.67
N ARG A 291 65.30 31.25 -11.45
CA ARG A 291 65.91 32.33 -10.65
C ARG A 291 67.42 32.48 -10.86
N TRP A 292 68.05 31.55 -11.61
CA TRP A 292 69.49 31.51 -11.89
C TRP A 292 69.82 31.60 -13.39
N ASN A 293 68.85 32.00 -14.23
CA ASN A 293 69.05 32.34 -15.64
C ASN A 293 68.62 33.78 -15.90
#